data_AF-A0A8T4XNJ6-F1
#
_entry.id   AF-A0A8T4XNJ6-F1
#
_cell.length_a   1.000
_cell.length_b   1.000
_cell.length_c   1.000
_cell.angle_alpha   90.00
_cell.angle_beta   90.00
_cell.angle_gamma   90.00
#
_symmetry.space_group_name_H-M   'P 1'
#
loop_
_entity.id
_entity.type
_entity.pdbx_description
1 polymer ?
#
loop_
_entity_poly.entity_id
_entity_poly.type
_entity_poly.pdbx_seq_one_letter_code
_entity_poly.pdbx_strand_id
1 'polypeptide(L)'
;MSQKINQIYLVELEKLHQHEEADPDHLKELTQQIASDNILKYAIVADQKTNVILDGEHRYNALKNLGCKRIPVVYVDYESPNIEVYAWRNGYNLTKQDIIEAALAGKRFPPKTSRHMIRNSDVLVHISSIEKRVDMPLEILKSDLNIIPLKSVKTAMQIDVKDTLPVYTRFLKTGIVDIPLILDKKTKVLLEGYEAFQALDLLSAEKAPAFKIDINKVEIKTSKNLTKKAILEASLRREKLPPKSFHLLAEQVKINVPLKNLFKKEKHDGKALKVYNNVLELLYGGWPTPLVKLNSFSNSNKSVWAKLECYNPFSNSVKDRIAWYMIKEAMEKGEFKRVLYEATSTNTGIALTSIANILGAKTRLYLPMTVQRLSDIYLNVLGAEVIRMPVSLTVEAVNQVDAEAKAHDATHLNQFENDANIKVHLKYTAREIDQQLAGLGLKPTCIIGGIGTSGHMSAIALYFKAKYGDDVKIVGVQPAQNEVIPGIRRVETGMKWIHWTKFDEIVDVKQSEAVEAAIKIARKEGLLVGLSSGAVVYAFQKIADEKGVYVLVFPDSGYKYAEQFEAHLKTRG
;
A
#
# COMPACT_ATOMS: atom_id res chain seq x y z
N MET A 1 -38.54 -12.87 -6.02
CA MET A 1 -37.08 -13.10 -6.12
C MET A 1 -36.88 -14.45 -6.77
N SER A 2 -36.47 -14.53 -8.03
CA SER A 2 -36.18 -15.83 -8.65
C SER A 2 -35.01 -16.46 -7.90
N GLN A 3 -35.22 -17.67 -7.36
CA GLN A 3 -34.14 -18.43 -6.75
C GLN A 3 -33.01 -18.59 -7.77
N LYS A 4 -31.75 -18.46 -7.31
CA LYS A 4 -30.52 -18.63 -8.11
C LYS A 4 -30.33 -20.12 -8.49
N ILE A 5 -31.32 -20.78 -9.07
CA ILE A 5 -31.29 -22.18 -9.54
C ILE A 5 -30.25 -22.37 -10.67
N ASN A 6 -29.60 -21.29 -11.11
CA ASN A 6 -28.69 -21.29 -12.25
C ASN A 6 -27.19 -21.36 -11.93
N GLN A 7 -26.76 -21.38 -10.67
CA GLN A 7 -25.33 -21.39 -10.32
C GLN A 7 -24.86 -22.79 -9.89
N ILE A 8 -23.68 -23.17 -10.38
CA ILE A 8 -23.05 -24.47 -10.09
C ILE A 8 -21.89 -24.24 -9.15
N TYR A 9 -21.91 -24.90 -8.01
CA TYR A 9 -20.86 -24.82 -6.99
C TYR A 9 -20.09 -26.11 -6.96
N LEU A 10 -18.77 -26.02 -6.85
CA LEU A 10 -17.94 -27.19 -6.64
C LEU A 10 -17.80 -27.47 -5.14
N VAL A 11 -18.41 -28.55 -4.67
CA VAL A 11 -18.57 -28.87 -3.25
C VAL A 11 -17.76 -30.11 -2.91
N GLU A 12 -17.21 -30.18 -1.70
CA GLU A 12 -16.53 -31.38 -1.20
C GLU A 12 -17.55 -32.48 -0.90
N LEU A 13 -17.29 -33.71 -1.36
CA LEU A 13 -18.20 -34.85 -1.19
C LEU A 13 -18.54 -35.11 0.28
N GLU A 14 -17.58 -34.88 1.18
CA GLU A 14 -17.76 -35.08 2.62
C GLU A 14 -18.75 -34.08 3.26
N LYS A 15 -19.06 -32.98 2.58
CA LYS A 15 -20.04 -31.98 3.06
C LYS A 15 -21.47 -32.31 2.67
N LEU A 16 -21.68 -33.29 1.79
CA LEU A 16 -23.00 -33.69 1.31
C LEU A 16 -23.54 -34.85 2.13
N HIS A 17 -24.85 -34.85 2.32
CA HIS A 17 -25.55 -35.86 3.11
C HIS A 17 -26.45 -36.71 2.21
N GLN A 18 -26.30 -38.02 2.33
CA GLN A 18 -27.08 -39.00 1.57
C GLN A 18 -28.29 -39.44 2.38
N HIS A 19 -29.48 -39.47 1.78
CA HIS A 19 -30.69 -40.04 2.40
C HIS A 19 -31.11 -41.37 1.76
N GLU A 20 -30.49 -41.77 0.65
CA GLU A 20 -30.80 -43.01 -0.07
C GLU A 20 -29.57 -43.87 -0.31
N GLU A 21 -29.78 -45.19 -0.36
CA GLU A 21 -28.79 -46.14 -0.86
C GLU A 21 -28.70 -46.09 -2.39
N ALA A 22 -27.52 -46.36 -2.93
CA ALA A 22 -27.33 -46.53 -4.37
C ALA A 22 -27.65 -47.97 -4.77
N ASP A 23 -28.33 -48.13 -5.91
CA ASP A 23 -28.49 -49.42 -6.54
C ASP A 23 -27.12 -49.95 -7.01
N PRO A 24 -26.68 -51.15 -6.56
CA PRO A 24 -25.33 -51.63 -6.85
C PRO A 24 -25.00 -51.81 -8.33
N ASP A 25 -25.97 -52.30 -9.12
CA ASP A 25 -25.76 -52.58 -10.54
C ASP A 25 -25.64 -51.28 -11.34
N HIS A 26 -26.58 -50.36 -11.12
CA HIS A 26 -26.55 -49.04 -11.76
C HIS A 26 -25.32 -48.23 -11.32
N LEU A 27 -24.92 -48.32 -10.04
CA LEU A 27 -23.71 -47.67 -9.55
C LEU A 27 -22.47 -48.17 -10.29
N LYS A 28 -22.36 -49.49 -10.52
CA LYS A 28 -21.22 -50.09 -11.22
C LYS A 28 -21.15 -49.62 -12.68
N GLU A 29 -22.26 -49.65 -13.39
CA GLU A 29 -22.35 -49.17 -14.78
C GLU A 29 -21.99 -47.69 -14.90
N LEU A 30 -22.59 -46.85 -14.06
CA LEU A 30 -22.33 -45.41 -14.07
C LEU A 30 -20.87 -45.09 -13.70
N THR A 31 -20.28 -45.83 -12.76
CA THR A 31 -18.86 -45.69 -12.40
C THR A 31 -17.96 -45.99 -13.60
N GLN A 32 -18.24 -47.06 -14.34
CA GLN A 32 -17.49 -47.42 -15.55
C GLN A 32 -17.67 -46.38 -16.65
N GLN A 33 -18.89 -45.89 -16.84
CA GLN A 33 -19.18 -44.85 -17.82
C GLN A 33 -18.43 -43.55 -17.53
N ILE A 34 -18.50 -43.04 -16.29
CA ILE A 34 -17.79 -41.81 -15.88
C ILE A 34 -16.27 -41.99 -16.01
N ALA A 35 -15.74 -43.16 -15.67
CA ALA A 35 -14.31 -43.46 -15.84
C ALA A 35 -13.88 -43.46 -17.31
N SER A 36 -14.70 -44.04 -18.19
CA SER A 36 -14.45 -44.09 -19.63
C SER A 36 -14.55 -42.71 -20.29
N ASP A 37 -15.57 -41.94 -19.93
CA ASP A 37 -15.77 -40.58 -20.44
C ASP A 37 -14.73 -39.60 -19.87
N ASN A 38 -14.12 -39.92 -18.72
CA ASN A 38 -13.19 -39.07 -17.96
C ASN A 38 -13.75 -37.69 -17.56
N ILE A 39 -15.07 -37.53 -17.64
CA ILE A 39 -15.82 -36.34 -17.25
C ILE A 39 -17.08 -36.76 -16.47
N LEU A 40 -17.55 -35.89 -15.59
CA LEU A 40 -18.91 -35.95 -15.08
C LEU A 40 -19.80 -35.05 -15.96
N LYS A 41 -20.77 -35.65 -16.65
CA LYS A 41 -21.63 -34.92 -17.59
C LYS A 41 -22.58 -33.95 -16.91
N TYR A 42 -23.18 -34.31 -15.77
CA TYR A 42 -24.23 -33.52 -15.11
C TYR A 42 -23.93 -33.28 -13.62
N ALA A 43 -24.24 -32.09 -13.15
CA ALA A 43 -24.24 -31.74 -11.73
C ALA A 43 -25.36 -32.48 -10.97
N ILE A 44 -25.16 -32.66 -9.67
CA ILE A 44 -26.21 -33.15 -8.77
C ILE A 44 -27.06 -31.98 -8.24
N VAL A 45 -28.20 -32.28 -7.65
CA VAL A 45 -29.05 -31.29 -6.97
C VAL A 45 -29.00 -31.54 -5.47
N ALA A 46 -28.75 -30.49 -4.69
CA ALA A 46 -28.74 -30.58 -3.23
C ALA A 46 -29.44 -29.38 -2.59
N ASP A 47 -29.87 -29.56 -1.34
CA ASP A 47 -30.40 -28.47 -0.53
C ASP A 47 -29.29 -27.51 -0.09
N GLN A 48 -29.53 -26.21 -0.23
CA GLN A 48 -28.58 -25.15 0.09
C GLN A 48 -28.30 -25.02 1.59
N LYS A 49 -29.27 -25.38 2.46
CA LYS A 49 -29.14 -25.23 3.91
C LYS A 49 -28.47 -26.43 4.54
N THR A 50 -28.89 -27.63 4.13
CA THR A 50 -28.53 -28.89 4.79
C THR A 50 -27.51 -29.70 4.01
N ASN A 51 -27.20 -29.35 2.75
CA ASN A 51 -26.37 -30.14 1.83
C ASN A 51 -26.87 -31.57 1.59
N VAL A 52 -28.16 -31.82 1.84
CA VAL A 52 -28.80 -33.10 1.53
C VAL A 52 -28.95 -33.24 0.02
N ILE A 53 -28.53 -34.38 -0.51
CA ILE A 53 -28.64 -34.69 -1.94
C ILE A 53 -30.10 -34.95 -2.26
N LEU A 54 -30.66 -34.25 -3.24
CA LEU A 54 -32.06 -34.41 -3.66
C LEU A 54 -32.17 -35.23 -4.94
N ASP A 55 -31.18 -35.09 -5.82
CA ASP A 55 -30.96 -35.97 -6.97
C ASP A 55 -29.46 -36.15 -7.19
N GLY A 56 -29.05 -37.35 -7.59
CA GLY A 56 -27.70 -37.64 -8.07
C GLY A 56 -26.91 -38.58 -7.19
N GLU A 57 -27.56 -39.39 -6.36
CA GLU A 57 -26.89 -40.29 -5.43
C GLU A 57 -25.94 -41.29 -6.10
N HIS A 58 -26.34 -41.86 -7.23
CA HIS A 58 -25.47 -42.75 -7.99
C HIS A 58 -24.21 -42.03 -8.48
N ARG A 59 -24.32 -40.76 -8.90
CA ARG A 59 -23.18 -39.92 -9.30
C ARG A 59 -22.26 -39.61 -8.12
N TYR A 60 -22.84 -39.26 -6.97
CA TYR A 60 -22.08 -39.06 -5.74
C TYR A 60 -21.24 -40.29 -5.37
N ASN A 61 -21.87 -41.46 -5.31
CA ASN A 61 -21.19 -42.70 -4.96
C ASN A 61 -20.18 -43.14 -6.03
N ALA A 62 -20.50 -42.95 -7.32
CA ALA A 62 -19.57 -43.26 -8.41
C ALA A 62 -18.29 -42.41 -8.32
N LEU A 63 -18.43 -41.10 -8.07
CA LEU A 63 -17.28 -40.22 -7.89
C LEU A 63 -16.46 -40.57 -6.65
N LYS A 64 -17.12 -40.95 -5.55
CA LYS A 64 -16.46 -41.46 -4.35
C LYS A 64 -15.63 -42.73 -4.66
N ASN A 65 -16.20 -43.68 -5.40
CA ASN A 65 -15.50 -44.90 -5.85
C ASN A 65 -14.31 -44.58 -6.77
N LEU A 66 -14.41 -43.52 -7.58
CA LEU A 66 -13.32 -43.06 -8.46
C LEU A 66 -12.25 -42.24 -7.73
N GLY A 67 -12.37 -42.04 -6.42
CA GLY A 67 -11.43 -41.27 -5.60
C GLY A 67 -11.50 -39.75 -5.84
N CYS A 68 -12.62 -39.26 -6.36
CA CYS A 68 -12.87 -37.82 -6.43
C CYS A 68 -13.11 -37.27 -5.03
N LYS A 69 -12.83 -35.98 -4.85
CA LYS A 69 -13.03 -35.26 -3.57
C LYS A 69 -14.19 -34.29 -3.64
N ARG A 70 -14.58 -33.89 -4.84
CA ARG A 70 -15.57 -32.84 -5.09
C ARG A 70 -16.58 -33.26 -6.15
N ILE A 71 -17.73 -32.60 -6.14
CA ILE A 71 -18.82 -32.79 -7.10
C ILE A 71 -19.48 -31.42 -7.39
N PRO A 72 -19.84 -31.14 -8.66
CA PRO A 72 -20.62 -29.96 -9.00
C PRO A 72 -22.06 -30.12 -8.54
N VAL A 73 -22.57 -29.10 -7.86
CA VAL A 73 -23.88 -29.07 -7.21
C VAL A 73 -24.66 -27.86 -7.70
N VAL A 74 -25.92 -28.09 -8.10
CA VAL A 74 -26.94 -27.06 -8.23
C VAL A 74 -27.70 -27.01 -6.91
N TYR A 75 -27.61 -25.87 -6.23
CA TYR A 75 -28.31 -25.69 -4.96
C TYR A 75 -29.73 -25.18 -5.16
N VAL A 76 -30.65 -25.74 -4.38
CA VAL A 76 -32.03 -25.26 -4.25
C VAL A 76 -32.38 -25.03 -2.79
N ASP A 77 -33.43 -24.26 -2.54
CA ASP A 77 -34.04 -24.16 -1.22
C ASP A 77 -35.06 -25.27 -1.07
N TYR A 78 -34.69 -26.39 -0.44
CA TYR A 78 -35.55 -27.58 -0.42
C TYR A 78 -36.89 -27.31 0.29
N GLU A 79 -36.89 -26.45 1.30
CA GLU A 79 -38.10 -26.03 2.01
C GLU A 79 -39.05 -25.17 1.18
N SER A 80 -38.62 -24.68 0.02
CA SER A 80 -39.46 -23.90 -0.89
C SER A 80 -40.80 -24.60 -1.17
N PRO A 81 -41.93 -23.89 -1.13
CA PRO A 81 -43.24 -24.47 -1.45
C PRO A 81 -43.33 -24.95 -2.90
N ASN A 82 -42.40 -24.52 -3.76
CA ASN A 82 -42.32 -24.98 -5.15
C ASN A 82 -41.68 -26.37 -5.29
N ILE A 83 -41.13 -26.95 -4.21
CA ILE A 83 -40.58 -28.29 -4.23
C ILE A 83 -41.52 -29.19 -3.42
N GLU A 84 -41.84 -30.36 -3.95
CA GLU A 84 -42.72 -31.35 -3.35
C GLU A 84 -41.98 -32.70 -3.32
N VAL A 85 -42.26 -33.53 -2.31
CA VAL A 85 -41.65 -34.87 -2.18
C VAL A 85 -42.74 -35.93 -2.14
N TYR A 86 -42.54 -37.00 -2.88
CA TYR A 86 -43.45 -38.13 -2.98
C TYR A 86 -42.69 -39.43 -2.74
N ALA A 87 -43.37 -40.46 -2.23
CA ALA A 87 -42.81 -41.80 -2.19
C ALA A 87 -42.96 -42.48 -3.56
N TRP A 88 -41.96 -43.26 -3.98
CA TRP A 88 -42.05 -44.08 -5.19
C TRP A 88 -42.96 -45.31 -5.04
N ARG A 89 -43.15 -45.79 -3.80
CA ARG A 89 -43.93 -47.00 -3.49
C ARG A 89 -45.23 -46.62 -2.77
N ASN A 90 -46.34 -47.23 -3.18
CA ASN A 90 -47.63 -47.05 -2.50
C ASN A 90 -47.53 -47.50 -1.03
N GLY A 91 -47.96 -46.65 -0.09
CA GLY A 91 -48.01 -46.95 1.34
C GLY A 91 -47.00 -46.20 2.24
N TYR A 92 -46.14 -45.36 1.67
CA TYR A 92 -45.24 -44.49 2.43
C TYR A 92 -45.69 -43.03 2.35
N ASN A 93 -45.89 -42.38 3.49
CA ASN A 93 -45.96 -40.92 3.57
C ASN A 93 -44.57 -40.39 3.92
N LEU A 94 -43.89 -39.77 2.95
CA LEU A 94 -42.62 -39.10 3.17
C LEU A 94 -42.82 -37.58 3.18
N THR A 95 -42.26 -36.92 4.18
CA THR A 95 -42.16 -35.47 4.26
C THR A 95 -40.73 -35.03 3.95
N LYS A 96 -40.55 -33.74 3.64
CA LYS A 96 -39.21 -33.16 3.47
C LYS A 96 -38.37 -33.27 4.73
N GLN A 97 -39.03 -33.19 5.90
CA GLN A 97 -38.38 -33.29 7.18
C GLN A 97 -37.81 -34.69 7.40
N ASP A 98 -38.54 -35.74 7.03
CA ASP A 98 -38.06 -37.13 7.12
C ASP A 98 -36.78 -37.34 6.29
N ILE A 99 -36.72 -36.73 5.09
CA ILE A 99 -35.54 -36.77 4.22
C ILE A 99 -34.34 -36.10 4.88
N ILE A 100 -34.53 -34.88 5.39
CA ILE A 100 -33.47 -34.11 6.05
C ILE A 100 -32.96 -34.86 7.29
N GLU A 101 -33.87 -35.33 8.14
CA GLU A 101 -33.52 -36.02 9.38
C GLU A 101 -32.80 -37.35 9.10
N ALA A 102 -33.27 -38.13 8.13
CA ALA A 102 -32.58 -39.36 7.73
C ALA A 102 -31.15 -39.07 7.26
N ALA A 103 -30.98 -38.09 6.37
CA ALA A 103 -29.68 -37.71 5.81
C ALA A 103 -28.69 -37.24 6.88
N LEU A 104 -29.15 -36.36 7.78
CA LEU A 104 -28.32 -35.81 8.86
C LEU A 104 -28.01 -36.84 9.94
N ALA A 105 -28.91 -37.80 10.19
CA ALA A 105 -28.68 -38.92 11.10
C ALA A 105 -27.86 -40.06 10.47
N GLY A 106 -27.50 -39.98 9.19
CA GLY A 106 -26.79 -41.03 8.47
C GLY A 106 -27.64 -42.28 8.18
N LYS A 107 -28.96 -42.19 8.32
CA LYS A 107 -29.90 -43.25 7.95
C LYS A 107 -30.20 -43.16 6.45
N ARG A 108 -30.31 -44.31 5.79
CA ARG A 108 -30.55 -44.38 4.35
C ARG A 108 -31.80 -45.18 4.06
N PHE A 109 -32.67 -44.62 3.24
CA PHE A 109 -33.77 -45.34 2.65
C PHE A 109 -33.28 -46.24 1.51
N PRO A 110 -34.01 -47.32 1.17
CA PRO A 110 -33.71 -48.12 -0.01
C PRO A 110 -33.65 -47.27 -1.30
N PRO A 111 -32.98 -47.73 -2.37
CA PRO A 111 -32.90 -46.98 -3.61
C PRO A 111 -34.27 -46.63 -4.18
N LYS A 112 -34.41 -45.40 -4.69
CA LYS A 112 -35.66 -44.87 -5.28
C LYS A 112 -36.81 -44.92 -4.27
N THR A 113 -36.62 -44.39 -3.07
CA THR A 113 -37.68 -44.27 -2.06
C THR A 113 -38.41 -42.93 -2.17
N SER A 114 -37.66 -41.86 -2.41
CA SER A 114 -38.13 -40.49 -2.53
C SER A 114 -38.11 -40.01 -3.99
N ARG A 115 -39.11 -39.19 -4.34
CA ARG A 115 -39.23 -38.53 -5.63
C ARG A 115 -39.39 -37.04 -5.37
N HIS A 116 -38.34 -36.29 -5.67
CA HIS A 116 -38.32 -34.84 -5.52
C HIS A 116 -38.84 -34.18 -6.79
N MET A 117 -39.84 -33.33 -6.64
CA MET A 117 -40.52 -32.65 -7.72
C MET A 117 -40.40 -31.14 -7.55
N ILE A 118 -40.20 -30.40 -8.65
CA ILE A 118 -40.12 -28.95 -8.65
C ILE A 118 -41.17 -28.38 -9.60
N ARG A 119 -41.86 -27.32 -9.15
CA ARG A 119 -42.85 -26.60 -9.93
C ARG A 119 -42.14 -25.63 -10.87
N ASN A 120 -42.29 -25.86 -12.17
CA ASN A 120 -41.80 -24.98 -13.23
C ASN A 120 -43.00 -24.40 -13.98
N SER A 121 -43.29 -23.12 -13.74
CA SER A 121 -44.56 -22.50 -14.11
C SER A 121 -45.76 -23.27 -13.52
N ASP A 122 -46.63 -23.85 -14.35
CA ASP A 122 -47.81 -24.61 -13.91
C ASP A 122 -47.61 -26.13 -13.94
N VAL A 123 -46.42 -26.62 -14.27
CA VAL A 123 -46.14 -28.05 -14.41
C VAL A 123 -45.20 -28.53 -13.30
N LEU A 124 -45.60 -29.60 -12.64
CA LEU A 124 -44.77 -30.29 -11.67
C LEU A 124 -43.88 -31.32 -12.39
N VAL A 125 -42.56 -31.08 -12.38
CA VAL A 125 -41.55 -31.92 -13.05
C VAL A 125 -40.58 -32.50 -12.03
N HIS A 126 -39.84 -33.55 -12.42
CA HIS A 126 -38.82 -34.12 -11.54
C HIS A 126 -37.69 -33.10 -11.30
N ILE A 127 -37.10 -33.10 -10.09
CA ILE A 127 -36.04 -32.14 -9.75
C ILE A 127 -34.79 -32.29 -10.63
N SER A 128 -34.60 -33.44 -11.29
CA SER A 128 -33.55 -33.61 -12.29
C SER A 128 -33.68 -32.66 -13.49
N SER A 129 -34.85 -32.04 -13.72
CA SER A 129 -35.04 -31.06 -14.81
C SER A 129 -34.22 -29.78 -14.64
N ILE A 130 -33.72 -29.50 -13.43
CA ILE A 130 -32.85 -28.35 -13.15
C ILE A 130 -31.37 -28.75 -13.06
N GLU A 131 -31.04 -30.02 -13.28
CA GLU A 131 -29.66 -30.44 -13.45
C GLU A 131 -29.02 -29.70 -14.61
N LYS A 132 -27.75 -29.39 -14.43
CA LYS A 132 -26.96 -28.72 -15.46
C LYS A 132 -25.91 -29.67 -15.99
N ARG A 133 -25.82 -29.72 -17.32
CA ARG A 133 -24.68 -30.32 -17.99
C ARG A 133 -23.44 -29.47 -17.69
N VAL A 134 -22.39 -30.10 -17.19
CA VAL A 134 -21.14 -29.48 -16.74
C VAL A 134 -19.91 -29.98 -17.46
N ASP A 135 -19.97 -31.22 -17.99
CA ASP A 135 -18.85 -31.92 -18.65
C ASP A 135 -17.52 -31.79 -17.87
N MET A 136 -17.59 -31.93 -16.54
CA MET A 136 -16.51 -31.58 -15.61
C MET A 136 -15.42 -32.66 -15.59
N PRO A 137 -14.15 -32.35 -15.91
CA PRO A 137 -13.07 -33.33 -15.90
C PRO A 137 -12.82 -33.96 -14.52
N LEU A 138 -12.65 -35.29 -14.50
CA LEU A 138 -12.32 -36.02 -13.26
C LEU A 138 -11.04 -35.49 -12.60
N GLU A 139 -10.07 -35.01 -13.38
CA GLU A 139 -8.83 -34.42 -12.86
C GLU A 139 -9.11 -33.19 -11.96
N ILE A 140 -10.12 -32.37 -12.27
CA ILE A 140 -10.54 -31.25 -11.42
C ILE A 140 -11.24 -31.76 -10.16
N LEU A 141 -12.14 -32.74 -10.30
CA LEU A 141 -12.89 -33.33 -9.19
C LEU A 141 -12.00 -34.07 -8.18
N LYS A 142 -10.84 -34.56 -8.63
CA LYS A 142 -9.78 -35.17 -7.81
C LYS A 142 -8.80 -34.14 -7.23
N SER A 143 -8.66 -32.97 -7.85
CA SER A 143 -7.68 -31.95 -7.46
C SER A 143 -8.12 -31.17 -6.23
N ASP A 144 -7.15 -30.79 -5.39
CA ASP A 144 -7.37 -29.95 -4.21
C ASP A 144 -7.42 -28.47 -4.58
N LEU A 145 -8.40 -27.76 -4.00
CA LEU A 145 -8.44 -26.30 -4.05
C LEU A 145 -7.37 -25.75 -3.11
N ASN A 146 -6.30 -25.20 -3.67
CA ASN A 146 -5.18 -24.69 -2.89
C ASN A 146 -5.13 -23.17 -2.96
N ILE A 147 -4.81 -22.52 -1.84
CA ILE A 147 -4.45 -21.10 -1.84
C ILE A 147 -2.95 -20.99 -2.17
N ILE A 148 -2.63 -20.46 -3.35
CA ILE A 148 -1.26 -20.36 -3.87
C ILE A 148 -0.81 -18.90 -3.98
N PRO A 149 0.50 -18.60 -3.97
CA PRO A 149 1.00 -17.26 -4.26
C PRO A 149 0.64 -16.82 -5.68
N LEU A 150 0.03 -15.64 -5.83
CA LEU A 150 -0.39 -15.10 -7.13
C LEU A 150 0.83 -14.93 -8.07
N LYS A 151 1.97 -14.49 -7.52
CA LYS A 151 3.26 -14.34 -8.23
C LYS A 151 3.80 -15.65 -8.84
N SER A 152 3.32 -16.81 -8.40
CA SER A 152 3.74 -18.11 -8.94
C SER A 152 2.97 -18.54 -10.19
N VAL A 153 1.87 -17.86 -10.52
CA VAL A 153 1.03 -18.14 -11.68
C VAL A 153 1.68 -17.58 -12.93
N LYS A 154 1.75 -18.38 -14.00
CA LYS A 154 2.26 -17.95 -15.30
C LYS A 154 1.12 -17.78 -16.29
N THR A 155 1.04 -16.65 -16.98
CA THR A 155 -0.05 -16.37 -17.93
C THR A 155 0.43 -16.46 -19.37
N ALA A 156 -0.34 -17.16 -20.22
CA ALA A 156 -0.08 -17.25 -21.67
C ALA A 156 -0.82 -16.15 -22.49
N MET A 157 -1.82 -15.50 -21.89
CA MET A 157 -2.64 -14.46 -22.53
C MET A 157 -2.55 -13.15 -21.74
N GLN A 158 -3.02 -12.07 -22.37
CA GLN A 158 -3.34 -10.82 -21.72
C GLN A 158 -4.83 -10.56 -21.90
N ILE A 159 -5.49 -10.08 -20.86
CA ILE A 159 -6.90 -9.72 -20.89
C ILE A 159 -7.01 -8.20 -20.79
N ASP A 160 -7.96 -7.62 -21.51
CA ASP A 160 -8.29 -6.21 -21.38
C ASP A 160 -8.89 -5.94 -19.99
N VAL A 161 -8.48 -4.85 -19.36
CA VAL A 161 -9.03 -4.44 -18.06
C VAL A 161 -10.56 -4.34 -18.12
N LYS A 162 -11.14 -3.92 -19.25
CA LYS A 162 -12.60 -3.84 -19.44
C LYS A 162 -13.32 -5.17 -19.22
N ASP A 163 -12.72 -6.28 -19.64
CA ASP A 163 -13.27 -7.63 -19.45
C ASP A 163 -13.09 -8.12 -18.00
N THR A 164 -12.09 -7.59 -17.30
CA THR A 164 -11.78 -7.92 -15.90
C THR A 164 -12.66 -7.16 -14.89
N LEU A 165 -13.06 -5.92 -15.21
CA LEU A 165 -13.80 -5.03 -14.30
C LEU A 165 -15.08 -5.63 -13.70
N PRO A 166 -15.91 -6.40 -14.44
CA PRO A 166 -17.07 -7.05 -13.86
C PRO A 166 -16.71 -8.07 -12.76
N VAL A 167 -15.61 -8.83 -12.94
CA VAL A 167 -15.13 -9.80 -11.95
C VAL A 167 -14.52 -9.08 -10.75
N TYR A 168 -13.67 -8.08 -10.99
CA TYR A 168 -13.10 -7.21 -9.95
C TYR A 168 -14.19 -6.59 -9.07
N THR A 169 -15.18 -5.95 -9.68
CA THR A 169 -16.28 -5.28 -8.97
C THR A 169 -17.13 -6.29 -8.20
N ARG A 170 -17.36 -7.47 -8.78
CA ARG A 170 -18.06 -8.55 -8.10
C ARG A 170 -17.32 -9.00 -6.85
N PHE A 171 -16.02 -9.28 -6.93
CA PHE A 171 -15.21 -9.69 -5.77
C PHE A 171 -15.21 -8.65 -4.66
N LEU A 172 -15.10 -7.36 -4.98
CA LEU A 172 -15.20 -6.29 -3.99
C LEU A 172 -16.58 -6.23 -3.34
N LYS A 173 -17.65 -6.26 -4.15
CA LYS A 173 -19.03 -6.14 -3.66
C LYS A 173 -19.44 -7.32 -2.77
N THR A 174 -19.01 -8.54 -3.12
CA THR A 174 -19.37 -9.75 -2.37
C THR A 174 -18.40 -10.05 -1.23
N GLY A 175 -17.16 -9.53 -1.30
CA GLY A 175 -16.06 -9.97 -0.44
C GLY A 175 -15.66 -11.42 -0.66
N ILE A 176 -16.08 -12.04 -1.78
CA ILE A 176 -15.90 -13.46 -2.08
C ILE A 176 -15.28 -13.59 -3.47
N VAL A 177 -14.22 -14.40 -3.55
CA VAL A 177 -13.66 -14.88 -4.81
C VAL A 177 -14.41 -16.15 -5.19
N ASP A 178 -15.23 -16.03 -6.23
CA ASP A 178 -16.10 -17.10 -6.71
C ASP A 178 -15.59 -17.83 -7.95
N ILE A 179 -14.49 -17.36 -8.57
CA ILE A 179 -13.85 -18.03 -9.71
C ILE A 179 -12.47 -18.56 -9.27
N PRO A 180 -12.23 -19.89 -9.31
CA PRO A 180 -10.90 -20.45 -9.08
C PRO A 180 -10.00 -20.24 -10.30
N LEU A 181 -8.69 -20.24 -10.07
CA LEU A 181 -7.72 -20.41 -11.16
C LEU A 181 -7.54 -21.89 -11.48
N ILE A 182 -7.44 -22.24 -12.76
CA ILE A 182 -7.08 -23.61 -13.17
C ILE A 182 -5.69 -23.57 -13.76
N LEU A 183 -4.75 -24.29 -13.15
CA LEU A 183 -3.34 -24.28 -13.53
C LEU A 183 -2.87 -25.65 -14.00
N ASP A 184 -1.96 -25.66 -14.97
CA ASP A 184 -1.15 -26.85 -15.23
C ASP A 184 -0.26 -27.18 -14.02
N LYS A 185 -0.32 -28.42 -13.58
CA LYS A 185 0.32 -28.90 -12.35
C LYS A 185 1.83 -28.75 -12.40
N LYS A 186 2.46 -28.98 -13.57
CA LYS A 186 3.92 -28.97 -13.74
C LYS A 186 4.46 -27.56 -13.95
N THR A 187 3.88 -26.82 -14.88
CA THR A 187 4.41 -25.54 -15.36
C THR A 187 3.88 -24.32 -14.62
N LYS A 188 2.73 -24.45 -13.93
CA LYS A 188 1.94 -23.36 -13.32
C LYS A 188 1.36 -22.37 -14.33
N VAL A 189 1.26 -22.78 -15.59
CA VAL A 189 0.57 -21.99 -16.62
C VAL A 189 -0.92 -21.97 -16.31
N LEU A 190 -1.50 -20.77 -16.31
CA LEU A 190 -2.93 -20.51 -16.18
C LEU A 190 -3.64 -21.04 -17.42
N LEU A 191 -4.61 -21.91 -17.21
CA LEU A 191 -5.41 -22.54 -18.25
C LEU A 191 -6.82 -21.92 -18.30
N GLU A 192 -7.36 -21.51 -17.16
CA GLU A 192 -8.70 -20.92 -17.03
C GLU A 192 -8.75 -19.96 -15.83
N GLY A 193 -9.64 -18.95 -15.89
CA GLY A 193 -9.81 -17.97 -14.82
C GLY A 193 -8.91 -16.73 -14.94
N TYR A 194 -8.61 -16.30 -16.17
CA TYR A 194 -7.75 -15.15 -16.43
C TYR A 194 -8.29 -13.83 -15.90
N GLU A 195 -9.61 -13.60 -16.00
CA GLU A 195 -10.26 -12.42 -15.44
C GLU A 195 -10.16 -12.41 -13.91
N ALA A 196 -10.25 -13.58 -13.27
CA ALA A 196 -10.09 -13.70 -11.82
C ALA A 196 -8.64 -13.44 -11.40
N PHE A 197 -7.65 -13.96 -12.15
CA PHE A 197 -6.24 -13.68 -11.93
C PHE A 197 -5.96 -12.17 -12.04
N GLN A 198 -6.40 -11.53 -13.12
CA GLN A 198 -6.19 -10.10 -13.35
C GLN A 198 -6.92 -9.24 -12.31
N ALA A 199 -8.13 -9.63 -11.91
CA ALA A 199 -8.88 -8.95 -10.85
C ALA A 199 -8.15 -9.02 -9.51
N LEU A 200 -7.61 -10.19 -9.15
CA LEU A 200 -6.84 -10.37 -7.91
C LEU A 200 -5.52 -9.59 -7.93
N ASP A 201 -4.86 -9.51 -9.09
CA ASP A 201 -3.65 -8.71 -9.27
C ASP A 201 -3.94 -7.21 -9.10
N LEU A 202 -5.02 -6.70 -9.71
CA LEU A 202 -5.48 -5.31 -9.54
C LEU A 202 -5.85 -4.99 -8.09
N LEU A 203 -6.39 -5.97 -7.36
CA LEU A 203 -6.67 -5.83 -5.92
C LEU A 203 -5.41 -5.88 -5.05
N SER A 204 -4.23 -6.15 -5.63
CA SER A 204 -2.99 -6.42 -4.90
C SER A 204 -3.10 -7.61 -3.94
N ALA A 205 -3.89 -8.63 -4.31
CA ALA A 205 -3.93 -9.88 -3.56
C ALA A 205 -2.59 -10.62 -3.67
N GLU A 206 -2.09 -11.17 -2.55
CA GLU A 206 -0.84 -11.95 -2.58
C GLU A 206 -1.07 -13.39 -3.03
N LYS A 207 -2.31 -13.88 -2.91
CA LYS A 207 -2.67 -15.28 -3.13
C LYS A 207 -3.92 -15.42 -3.98
N ALA A 208 -4.11 -16.60 -4.57
CA ALA A 208 -5.32 -16.98 -5.28
C ALA A 208 -5.73 -18.42 -4.98
N PRO A 209 -7.04 -18.72 -4.96
CA PRO A 209 -7.53 -20.08 -4.95
C PRO A 209 -7.34 -20.74 -6.32
N ALA A 210 -6.69 -21.89 -6.36
CA ALA A 210 -6.33 -22.55 -7.60
C ALA A 210 -6.43 -24.08 -7.53
N PHE A 211 -6.91 -24.67 -8.62
CA PHE A 211 -6.77 -26.10 -8.92
C PHE A 211 -5.51 -26.33 -9.74
N LYS A 212 -4.84 -27.46 -9.49
CA LYS A 212 -3.66 -27.90 -10.25
C LYS A 212 -4.01 -29.21 -10.95
N ILE A 213 -3.97 -29.21 -12.27
CA ILE A 213 -4.37 -30.35 -13.11
C ILE A 213 -3.29 -30.71 -14.13
N ASP A 214 -3.28 -31.94 -14.63
CA ASP A 214 -2.48 -32.30 -15.79
C ASP A 214 -3.22 -31.91 -17.09
N ILE A 215 -2.66 -30.96 -17.84
CA ILE A 215 -3.25 -30.47 -19.10
C ILE A 215 -3.49 -31.60 -20.12
N ASN A 216 -2.73 -32.70 -20.05
CA ASN A 216 -2.87 -33.82 -20.99
C ASN A 216 -4.10 -34.67 -20.71
N LYS A 217 -4.64 -34.63 -19.48
CA LYS A 217 -5.80 -35.41 -19.06
C LYS A 217 -7.14 -34.68 -19.19
N VAL A 218 -7.13 -33.47 -19.72
CA VAL A 218 -8.33 -32.65 -19.91
C VAL A 218 -8.48 -32.21 -21.35
N GLU A 219 -9.71 -32.01 -21.82
CA GLU A 219 -9.94 -31.45 -23.15
C GLU A 219 -9.89 -29.92 -23.13
N ILE A 220 -9.25 -29.34 -24.15
CA ILE A 220 -9.12 -27.89 -24.31
C ILE A 220 -9.57 -27.54 -25.72
N LYS A 221 -10.51 -26.60 -25.81
CA LYS A 221 -10.93 -26.03 -27.09
C LYS A 221 -9.96 -24.91 -27.45
N THR A 222 -9.39 -24.99 -28.64
CA THR A 222 -8.40 -24.04 -29.13
C THR A 222 -8.85 -23.40 -30.44
N SER A 223 -8.34 -22.20 -30.74
CA SER A 223 -8.41 -21.63 -32.09
C SER A 223 -7.66 -22.54 -33.07
N LYS A 224 -8.10 -22.57 -34.34
CA LYS A 224 -7.45 -23.38 -35.39
C LYS A 224 -5.92 -23.23 -35.31
N ASN A 225 -5.21 -24.34 -35.07
CA ASN A 225 -3.75 -24.52 -35.00
C ASN A 225 -3.04 -24.36 -33.64
N LEU A 226 -3.72 -24.06 -32.54
CA LEU A 226 -3.04 -23.96 -31.23
C LEU A 226 -3.04 -25.33 -30.51
N THR A 227 -1.85 -25.86 -30.22
CA THR A 227 -1.66 -27.12 -29.48
C THR A 227 -1.48 -26.88 -27.98
N LYS A 228 -1.75 -27.89 -27.14
CA LYS A 228 -1.47 -27.84 -25.70
C LYS A 228 -0.01 -27.49 -25.39
N LYS A 229 0.93 -28.05 -26.18
CA LYS A 229 2.36 -27.74 -26.07
C LYS A 229 2.65 -26.27 -26.38
N ALA A 230 2.03 -25.71 -27.42
CA ALA A 230 2.18 -24.29 -27.77
C ALA A 230 1.65 -23.37 -26.67
N ILE A 231 0.56 -23.72 -25.99
CA ILE A 231 0.03 -22.96 -24.83
C ILE A 231 1.07 -22.88 -23.71
N LEU A 232 1.69 -24.02 -23.37
CA LEU A 232 2.69 -24.08 -22.32
C LEU A 232 3.97 -23.31 -22.71
N GLU A 233 4.44 -23.48 -23.96
CA GLU A 233 5.64 -22.80 -24.46
C GLU A 233 5.47 -21.29 -24.54
N ALA A 234 4.33 -20.79 -25.00
CA ALA A 234 4.07 -19.35 -25.11
C ALA A 234 4.25 -18.65 -23.75
N SER A 235 3.68 -19.22 -22.68
CA SER A 235 3.84 -18.65 -21.33
C SER A 235 5.29 -18.73 -20.81
N LEU A 236 6.01 -19.83 -21.10
CA LEU A 236 7.41 -20.00 -20.69
C LEU A 236 8.36 -19.06 -21.44
N ARG A 237 8.07 -18.76 -22.72
CA ARG A 237 8.82 -17.82 -23.56
C ARG A 237 8.37 -16.36 -23.42
N ARG A 238 7.33 -16.10 -22.61
CA ARG A 238 6.67 -14.78 -22.45
C ARG A 238 6.05 -14.23 -23.73
N GLU A 239 5.71 -15.10 -24.66
CA GLU A 239 4.91 -14.77 -25.84
C GLU A 239 3.43 -14.70 -25.44
N LYS A 240 2.72 -13.67 -25.88
CA LYS A 240 1.30 -13.47 -25.55
C LYS A 240 0.43 -13.99 -26.68
N LEU A 241 -0.38 -15.00 -26.37
CA LEU A 241 -1.41 -15.50 -27.26
C LEU A 241 -2.60 -14.52 -27.32
N PRO A 242 -3.35 -14.48 -28.44
CA PRO A 242 -4.57 -13.68 -28.53
C PRO A 242 -5.58 -14.02 -27.42
N PRO A 243 -6.38 -13.06 -26.93
CA PRO A 243 -7.42 -13.32 -25.94
C PRO A 243 -8.40 -14.39 -26.42
N LYS A 244 -8.86 -15.26 -25.50
CA LYS A 244 -9.83 -16.33 -25.78
C LYS A 244 -9.36 -17.33 -26.88
N SER A 245 -8.06 -17.42 -27.12
CA SER A 245 -7.46 -18.38 -28.06
C SER A 245 -7.61 -19.84 -27.62
N PHE A 246 -7.84 -20.08 -26.34
CA PHE A 246 -8.25 -21.38 -25.81
C PHE A 246 -9.08 -21.24 -24.53
N HIS A 247 -9.82 -22.30 -24.19
CA HIS A 247 -10.53 -22.45 -22.91
C HIS A 247 -10.70 -23.94 -22.60
N LEU A 248 -10.89 -24.25 -21.31
CA LEU A 248 -11.22 -25.60 -20.89
C LEU A 248 -12.65 -25.96 -21.34
N LEU A 249 -12.86 -27.16 -21.86
CA LEU A 249 -14.21 -27.65 -22.20
C LEU A 249 -14.93 -28.13 -20.94
N ALA A 250 -15.32 -27.19 -20.06
CA ALA A 250 -16.12 -27.45 -18.88
C ALA A 250 -16.91 -26.19 -18.48
N GLU A 251 -18.08 -26.38 -17.87
CA GLU A 251 -18.87 -25.26 -17.34
C GLU A 251 -18.14 -24.58 -16.18
N GLN A 252 -18.22 -23.24 -16.11
CA GLN A 252 -17.59 -22.48 -15.03
C GLN A 252 -18.23 -22.80 -13.68
N VAL A 253 -17.44 -23.40 -12.79
CA VAL A 253 -17.84 -23.69 -11.42
C VAL A 253 -17.47 -22.56 -10.47
N LYS A 254 -18.32 -22.35 -9.47
CA LYS A 254 -18.08 -21.40 -8.41
C LYS A 254 -17.44 -22.04 -7.19
N ILE A 255 -16.56 -21.27 -6.56
CA ILE A 255 -16.01 -21.53 -5.22
C ILE A 255 -16.49 -20.45 -4.24
N ASN A 256 -16.19 -20.61 -2.96
CA ASN A 256 -16.49 -19.61 -1.95
C ASN A 256 -15.27 -19.37 -1.06
N VAL A 257 -14.39 -18.47 -1.50
CA VAL A 257 -13.18 -18.10 -0.74
C VAL A 257 -13.28 -16.61 -0.34
N PRO A 258 -13.24 -16.28 0.96
CA PRO A 258 -13.26 -14.89 1.41
C PRO A 258 -12.07 -14.11 0.86
N LEU A 259 -12.33 -13.00 0.18
CA LEU A 259 -11.32 -12.16 -0.47
C LEU A 259 -10.25 -11.68 0.54
N LYS A 260 -10.69 -11.34 1.76
CA LYS A 260 -9.79 -10.93 2.87
C LYS A 260 -8.69 -11.95 3.18
N ASN A 261 -8.91 -13.24 2.92
CA ASN A 261 -7.94 -14.30 3.22
C ASN A 261 -6.80 -14.36 2.18
N LEU A 262 -6.92 -13.61 1.08
CA LEU A 262 -5.95 -13.60 -0.02
C LEU A 262 -4.96 -12.44 0.05
N PHE A 263 -5.22 -11.45 0.91
CA PHE A 263 -4.27 -10.40 1.22
C PHE A 263 -3.27 -10.84 2.28
N LYS A 264 -2.17 -10.10 2.37
CA LYS A 264 -1.29 -10.20 3.52
C LYS A 264 -2.10 -9.84 4.77
N LYS A 265 -1.94 -10.60 5.86
CA LYS A 265 -2.41 -10.16 7.18
C LYS A 265 -1.58 -8.93 7.57
N GLU A 266 -2.03 -7.75 7.21
CA GLU A 266 -1.47 -6.53 7.76
C GLU A 266 -1.94 -6.40 9.21
N LYS A 267 -0.99 -6.18 10.12
CA LYS A 267 -1.35 -5.56 11.40
C LYS A 267 -1.79 -4.15 11.01
N HIS A 268 -3.10 -3.89 11.02
CA HIS A 268 -3.65 -2.57 10.76
C HIS A 268 -3.25 -1.61 11.89
N ASP A 269 -2.01 -1.15 11.86
CA ASP A 269 -1.61 0.07 12.55
C ASP A 269 -1.99 1.22 11.61
N GLY A 270 -2.99 2.03 11.98
CA GLY A 270 -3.42 3.19 11.19
C GLY A 270 -2.27 4.12 10.82
N LYS A 271 -1.19 4.14 11.62
CA LYS A 271 0.03 4.91 11.32
C LYS A 271 0.85 4.31 10.18
N ALA A 272 0.88 2.98 10.03
CA ALA A 272 1.52 2.33 8.88
C ALA A 272 0.81 2.71 7.57
N LEU A 273 -0.51 2.90 7.63
CA LEU A 273 -1.34 3.40 6.51
C LEU A 273 -1.39 4.93 6.42
N LYS A 274 -0.60 5.66 7.21
CA LYS A 274 -0.52 7.13 7.20
C LYS A 274 -1.87 7.81 7.47
N VAL A 275 -2.65 7.25 8.40
CA VAL A 275 -3.91 7.84 8.91
C VAL A 275 -3.61 8.62 10.20
N TYR A 276 -4.14 9.85 10.28
CA TYR A 276 -3.96 10.77 11.39
C TYR A 276 -5.30 11.32 11.86
N ASN A 277 -5.50 11.49 13.16
CA ASN A 277 -6.78 11.92 13.75
C ASN A 277 -6.98 13.43 13.75
N ASN A 278 -5.91 14.21 13.56
CA ASN A 278 -5.97 15.66 13.43
C ASN A 278 -4.77 16.20 12.64
N VAL A 279 -4.86 17.47 12.23
CA VAL A 279 -3.86 18.14 11.39
C VAL A 279 -2.48 18.22 12.08
N LEU A 280 -2.44 18.38 13.40
CA LEU A 280 -1.17 18.48 14.12
C LEU A 280 -0.46 17.11 14.23
N GLU A 281 -1.22 16.02 14.30
CA GLU A 281 -0.70 14.66 14.26
C GLU A 281 0.00 14.34 12.93
N LEU A 282 -0.39 14.99 11.82
CA LEU A 282 0.32 14.88 10.53
C LEU A 282 1.80 15.23 10.65
N LEU A 283 2.15 16.19 11.53
CA LEU A 283 3.53 16.59 11.78
C LEU A 283 4.29 15.52 12.57
N TYR A 284 3.96 15.35 13.85
CA TYR A 284 4.77 14.49 14.74
C TYR A 284 4.51 13.00 14.55
N GLY A 285 3.32 12.61 14.09
CA GLY A 285 2.97 11.24 13.72
C GLY A 285 3.51 10.84 12.34
N GLY A 286 3.79 11.84 11.48
CA GLY A 286 4.42 11.64 10.18
C GLY A 286 5.92 11.35 10.25
N TRP A 287 6.56 11.61 11.38
CA TRP A 287 7.99 11.33 11.59
C TRP A 287 8.28 9.83 11.76
N PRO A 288 9.47 9.35 11.35
CA PRO A 288 10.63 10.13 10.84
C PRO A 288 10.44 10.68 9.43
N THR A 289 11.03 11.84 9.13
CA THR A 289 11.12 12.32 7.73
C THR A 289 12.00 11.37 6.90
N PRO A 290 11.78 11.22 5.58
CA PRO A 290 12.49 10.24 4.77
C PRO A 290 14.01 10.42 4.77
N LEU A 291 14.73 9.30 4.79
CA LEU A 291 16.16 9.20 4.49
C LEU A 291 16.31 8.43 3.17
N VAL A 292 16.77 9.09 2.12
CA VAL A 292 16.76 8.56 0.74
C VAL A 292 18.19 8.40 0.23
N LYS A 293 18.53 7.25 -0.34
CA LYS A 293 19.83 7.03 -0.98
C LYS A 293 19.88 7.81 -2.30
N LEU A 294 20.91 8.63 -2.48
CA LEU A 294 21.17 9.34 -3.72
C LEU A 294 22.06 8.46 -4.61
N ASN A 295 21.44 7.78 -5.59
CA ASN A 295 22.11 6.72 -6.35
C ASN A 295 23.21 7.27 -7.27
N SER A 296 23.00 8.45 -7.87
CA SER A 296 23.97 9.08 -8.78
C SER A 296 25.21 9.64 -8.07
N PHE A 297 25.15 9.78 -6.74
CA PHE A 297 26.27 10.19 -5.90
C PHE A 297 26.88 9.01 -5.11
N SER A 298 26.28 7.83 -5.20
CA SER A 298 26.73 6.60 -4.54
C SER A 298 27.48 5.69 -5.52
N ASN A 299 28.37 4.85 -4.99
CA ASN A 299 29.05 3.77 -5.72
C ASN A 299 29.22 2.55 -4.77
N SER A 300 30.05 1.57 -5.14
CA SER A 300 30.27 0.37 -4.32
C SER A 300 30.90 0.65 -2.95
N ASN A 301 31.71 1.71 -2.83
CA ASN A 301 32.47 2.05 -1.62
C ASN A 301 31.91 3.26 -0.87
N LYS A 302 31.02 4.04 -1.52
CA LYS A 302 30.42 5.27 -0.99
C LYS A 302 28.90 5.22 -1.07
N SER A 303 28.24 5.44 0.06
CA SER A 303 26.78 5.57 0.13
C SER A 303 26.40 6.97 0.59
N VAL A 304 25.62 7.68 -0.23
CA VAL A 304 25.16 9.05 0.06
C VAL A 304 23.67 9.05 0.31
N TRP A 305 23.25 9.65 1.41
CA TRP A 305 21.87 9.68 1.86
C TRP A 305 21.42 11.12 2.07
N ALA A 306 20.20 11.45 1.62
CA ALA A 306 19.56 12.73 1.86
C ALA A 306 18.48 12.60 2.93
N LYS A 307 18.57 13.38 4.00
CA LYS A 307 17.52 13.54 5.01
C LYS A 307 16.57 14.64 4.57
N LEU A 308 15.37 14.27 4.15
CA LEU A 308 14.43 15.16 3.45
C LEU A 308 13.47 15.85 4.43
N GLU A 309 13.90 16.98 5.00
CA GLU A 309 13.07 17.76 5.92
C GLU A 309 11.93 18.54 5.24
N CYS A 310 11.89 18.54 3.90
CA CYS A 310 10.76 19.09 3.14
C CYS A 310 9.45 18.29 3.29
N TYR A 311 9.51 17.09 3.88
CA TYR A 311 8.34 16.25 4.19
C TYR A 311 7.59 16.68 5.45
N ASN A 312 8.10 17.66 6.20
CA ASN A 312 7.26 18.28 7.23
C ASN A 312 6.10 19.04 6.55
N PRO A 313 4.85 18.92 7.03
CA PRO A 313 3.65 19.22 6.26
C PRO A 313 3.31 20.72 6.08
N PHE A 314 3.82 21.61 6.92
CA PHE A 314 3.33 23.00 6.98
C PHE A 314 4.21 23.96 6.19
N SER A 315 5.49 24.11 6.55
CA SER A 315 6.44 24.96 5.80
C SER A 315 7.18 24.22 4.70
N ASN A 316 6.93 22.92 4.56
CA ASN A 316 7.76 22.01 3.77
C ASN A 316 9.24 22.21 4.11
N SER A 317 9.54 22.28 5.41
CA SER A 317 10.90 22.47 5.89
C SER A 317 11.14 21.94 7.30
N VAL A 318 12.43 21.87 7.66
CA VAL A 318 12.93 21.57 9.01
C VAL A 318 12.35 22.46 10.11
N LYS A 319 11.81 23.64 9.76
CA LYS A 319 11.32 24.63 10.72
C LYS A 319 9.98 24.25 11.39
N ASP A 320 9.22 23.33 10.82
CA ASP A 320 8.00 22.82 11.47
C ASP A 320 8.32 22.19 12.82
N ARG A 321 9.47 21.53 12.93
CA ARG A 321 9.92 20.90 14.18
C ARG A 321 10.09 21.95 15.29
N ILE A 322 10.81 23.04 15.00
CA ILE A 322 11.08 24.07 16.00
C ILE A 322 9.82 24.85 16.34
N ALA A 323 8.99 25.17 15.34
CA ALA A 323 7.73 25.89 15.54
C ALA A 323 6.81 25.09 16.48
N TRP A 324 6.63 23.79 16.20
CA TRP A 324 5.86 22.90 17.05
C TRP A 324 6.41 22.84 18.47
N TYR A 325 7.72 22.63 18.62
CA TYR A 325 8.29 22.39 19.93
C TYR A 325 8.35 23.67 20.79
N MET A 326 8.62 24.83 20.18
CA MET A 326 8.55 26.13 20.88
C MET A 326 7.13 26.44 21.35
N ILE A 327 6.13 26.28 20.47
CA ILE A 327 4.72 26.48 20.84
C ILE A 327 4.29 25.48 21.92
N LYS A 328 4.65 24.20 21.78
CA LYS A 328 4.34 23.16 22.76
C LYS A 328 4.91 23.49 24.14
N GLU A 329 6.19 23.86 24.25
CA GLU A 329 6.78 24.23 25.54
C GLU A 329 6.14 25.51 26.11
N ALA A 330 5.84 26.50 25.27
CA ALA A 330 5.13 27.71 25.71
C ALA A 330 3.72 27.40 26.23
N MET A 331 2.99 26.50 25.59
CA MET A 331 1.68 26.02 26.07
C MET A 331 1.79 25.28 27.39
N GLU A 332 2.79 24.39 27.54
CA GLU A 332 3.02 23.64 28.78
C GLU A 332 3.36 24.54 29.97
N LYS A 333 3.97 25.71 29.72
CA LYS A 333 4.27 26.72 30.74
C LYS A 333 3.15 27.75 30.96
N GLY A 334 2.08 27.72 30.16
CA GLY A 334 1.04 28.75 30.19
C GLY A 334 1.47 30.10 29.60
N GLU A 335 2.54 30.14 28.82
CA GLU A 335 3.13 31.34 28.20
C GLU A 335 2.59 31.60 26.77
N PHE A 336 1.92 30.61 26.16
CA PHE A 336 1.35 30.74 24.82
C PHE A 336 0.00 31.47 24.84
N LYS A 337 -0.05 32.60 24.13
CA LYS A 337 -1.20 33.51 24.06
C LYS A 337 -1.88 33.41 22.69
N ARG A 338 -3.00 34.14 22.53
CA ARG A 338 -3.76 34.19 21.28
C ARG A 338 -3.07 34.96 20.15
N VAL A 339 -1.98 35.66 20.45
CA VAL A 339 -1.21 36.44 19.48
C VAL A 339 0.27 36.07 19.62
N LEU A 340 0.89 35.71 18.51
CA LEU A 340 2.28 35.28 18.42
C LEU A 340 3.08 36.26 17.54
N TYR A 341 4.16 36.82 18.08
CA TYR A 341 5.10 37.68 17.39
C TYR A 341 6.42 36.93 17.17
N GLU A 342 7.02 37.05 15.99
CA GLU A 342 8.33 36.42 15.73
C GLU A 342 9.15 37.21 14.70
N ALA A 343 10.43 37.43 15.00
CA ALA A 343 11.44 37.82 14.03
C ALA A 343 11.87 36.59 13.23
N THR A 344 11.60 36.56 11.92
CA THR A 344 11.80 35.33 11.16
C THR A 344 12.27 35.49 9.71
N SER A 345 12.78 34.39 9.17
CA SER A 345 12.80 34.11 7.74
C SER A 345 11.50 33.40 7.31
N THR A 346 11.33 33.19 6.01
CA THR A 346 10.11 32.62 5.40
C THR A 346 9.66 31.30 6.05
N ASN A 347 10.58 30.35 6.26
CA ASN A 347 10.21 28.98 6.68
C ASN A 347 9.66 28.90 8.11
N THR A 348 10.31 29.55 9.09
CA THR A 348 9.80 29.54 10.47
C THR A 348 8.50 30.34 10.59
N GLY A 349 8.34 31.41 9.80
CA GLY A 349 7.11 32.19 9.75
C GLY A 349 5.91 31.37 9.25
N ILE A 350 6.10 30.64 8.15
CA ILE A 350 5.07 29.71 7.63
C ILE A 350 4.73 28.66 8.70
N ALA A 351 5.74 28.00 9.27
CA ALA A 351 5.55 26.94 10.26
C ALA A 351 4.79 27.43 11.51
N LEU A 352 5.18 28.58 12.07
CA LEU A 352 4.54 29.18 13.23
C LEU A 352 3.10 29.60 12.92
N THR A 353 2.87 30.23 11.78
CA THR A 353 1.51 30.66 11.37
C THR A 353 0.59 29.47 11.18
N SER A 354 1.05 28.41 10.51
CA SER A 354 0.24 27.20 10.32
C SER A 354 -0.14 26.54 11.64
N ILE A 355 0.79 26.42 12.59
CA ILE A 355 0.51 25.81 13.90
C ILE A 355 -0.34 26.74 14.77
N ALA A 356 -0.08 28.04 14.76
CA ALA A 356 -0.90 29.03 15.44
C ALA A 356 -2.35 29.00 14.96
N ASN A 357 -2.58 28.89 13.64
CA ASN A 357 -3.92 28.76 13.06
C ASN A 357 -4.65 27.50 13.56
N ILE A 358 -3.97 26.36 13.66
CA ILE A 358 -4.54 25.11 14.23
C ILE A 358 -4.98 25.33 15.69
N LEU A 359 -4.26 26.17 16.43
CA LEU A 359 -4.53 26.49 17.84
C LEU A 359 -5.44 27.70 18.02
N GLY A 360 -5.93 28.33 16.94
CA GLY A 360 -6.76 29.53 16.99
C GLY A 360 -6.04 30.81 17.44
N ALA A 361 -4.72 30.88 17.25
CA ALA A 361 -3.90 32.06 17.51
C ALA A 361 -3.56 32.83 16.22
N LYS A 362 -3.43 34.15 16.33
CA LYS A 362 -2.99 35.05 15.25
C LYS A 362 -1.46 35.21 15.28
N THR A 363 -0.86 35.45 14.13
CA THR A 363 0.59 35.64 14.02
C THR A 363 0.93 36.97 13.36
N ARG A 364 1.89 37.70 13.96
CA ARG A 364 2.57 38.85 13.34
C ARG A 364 4.05 38.51 13.17
N LEU A 365 4.57 38.73 11.98
CA LEU A 365 5.92 38.32 11.60
C LEU A 365 6.74 39.54 11.17
N TYR A 366 7.96 39.61 11.67
CA TYR A 366 8.90 40.68 11.38
C TYR A 366 10.00 40.14 10.49
N LEU A 367 10.03 40.60 9.25
CA LEU A 367 10.95 40.14 8.21
C LEU A 367 11.92 41.27 7.82
N PRO A 368 13.22 41.00 7.68
CA PRO A 368 14.15 41.94 7.04
C PRO A 368 13.68 42.34 5.62
N MET A 369 14.00 43.56 5.18
CA MET A 369 13.75 43.98 3.79
C MET A 369 14.50 43.13 2.75
N THR A 370 15.58 42.46 3.16
CA THR A 370 16.42 41.60 2.32
C THR A 370 15.79 40.24 1.98
N VAL A 371 14.77 39.79 2.73
CA VAL A 371 14.07 38.52 2.46
C VAL A 371 13.18 38.66 1.22
N GLN A 372 13.06 37.61 0.40
CA GLN A 372 12.29 37.65 -0.85
C GLN A 372 10.84 38.09 -0.63
N ARG A 373 10.31 38.91 -1.54
CA ARG A 373 8.90 39.37 -1.51
C ARG A 373 7.91 38.24 -1.71
N LEU A 374 8.29 37.18 -2.44
CA LEU A 374 7.48 35.97 -2.61
C LEU A 374 7.03 35.36 -1.25
N SER A 375 7.84 35.55 -0.20
CA SER A 375 7.51 35.13 1.16
C SER A 375 6.21 35.75 1.68
N ASP A 376 5.93 37.01 1.34
CA ASP A 376 4.75 37.75 1.81
C ASP A 376 3.48 37.11 1.27
N ILE A 377 3.53 36.54 0.06
CA ILE A 377 2.39 35.86 -0.57
C ILE A 377 1.97 34.67 0.30
N TYR A 378 2.90 33.79 0.66
CA TYR A 378 2.58 32.60 1.48
C TYR A 378 2.11 32.98 2.89
N LEU A 379 2.76 33.97 3.50
CA LEU A 379 2.41 34.42 4.86
C LEU A 379 1.03 35.08 4.90
N ASN A 380 0.71 35.94 3.93
CA ASN A 380 -0.60 36.58 3.82
C ASN A 380 -1.70 35.56 3.53
N VAL A 381 -1.45 34.56 2.68
CA VAL A 381 -2.39 33.44 2.43
C VAL A 381 -2.71 32.68 3.71
N LEU A 382 -1.71 32.50 4.59
CA LEU A 382 -1.89 31.88 5.90
C LEU A 382 -2.51 32.83 6.93
N GLY A 383 -2.76 34.09 6.59
CA GLY A 383 -3.36 35.09 7.48
C GLY A 383 -2.40 35.72 8.48
N ALA A 384 -1.09 35.62 8.27
CA ALA A 384 -0.11 36.33 9.09
C ALA A 384 -0.08 37.82 8.75
N GLU A 385 0.06 38.67 9.76
CA GLU A 385 0.41 40.08 9.56
C GLU A 385 1.93 40.17 9.34
N VAL A 386 2.36 40.75 8.22
CA VAL A 386 3.79 40.83 7.86
C VAL A 386 4.28 42.27 7.98
N ILE A 387 5.29 42.48 8.82
CA ILE A 387 5.97 43.76 9.03
C ILE A 387 7.39 43.65 8.46
N ARG A 388 7.74 44.54 7.52
CA ARG A 388 9.10 44.61 6.95
C ARG A 388 9.95 45.60 7.72
N MET A 389 11.08 45.14 8.22
CA MET A 389 12.01 45.91 9.05
C MET A 389 13.25 46.35 8.24
N PRO A 390 13.78 47.58 8.41
CA PRO A 390 14.99 48.06 7.75
C PRO A 390 16.25 47.50 8.42
N VAL A 391 16.30 46.18 8.59
CA VAL A 391 17.44 45.41 9.12
C VAL A 391 17.95 44.48 8.03
N SER A 392 19.22 44.09 8.11
CA SER A 392 19.85 43.21 7.12
C SER A 392 19.68 41.74 7.48
N LEU A 393 19.73 41.42 8.77
CA LEU A 393 19.58 40.08 9.31
C LEU A 393 18.36 39.97 10.21
N THR A 394 17.71 38.80 10.21
CA THR A 394 16.54 38.53 11.06
C THR A 394 16.84 38.70 12.55
N VAL A 395 18.06 38.35 12.99
CA VAL A 395 18.47 38.43 14.41
C VAL A 395 18.50 39.88 14.92
N GLU A 396 18.70 40.87 14.05
CA GLU A 396 18.73 42.29 14.40
C GLU A 396 17.34 42.81 14.83
N ALA A 397 16.25 42.15 14.42
CA ALA A 397 14.89 42.55 14.77
C ALA A 397 14.44 42.05 16.17
N VAL A 398 15.15 41.10 16.77
CA VAL A 398 14.69 40.35 17.97
C VAL A 398 14.33 41.28 19.14
N ASN A 399 15.17 42.25 19.47
CA ASN A 399 14.93 43.16 20.60
C ASN A 399 13.69 44.04 20.40
N GLN A 400 13.45 44.49 19.16
CA GLN A 400 12.27 45.29 18.84
C GLN A 400 11.00 44.43 18.94
N VAL A 401 11.05 43.21 18.41
CA VAL A 401 9.91 42.26 18.49
C VAL A 401 9.59 41.93 19.93
N ASP A 402 10.59 41.75 20.79
CA ASP A 402 10.40 41.48 22.21
C ASP A 402 9.70 42.63 22.94
N ALA A 403 10.15 43.86 22.70
CA ALA A 403 9.53 45.07 23.27
C ALA A 403 8.06 45.22 22.82
N GLU A 404 7.78 45.00 21.53
CA GLU A 404 6.43 45.11 20.99
C GLU A 404 5.51 43.98 21.46
N ALA A 405 6.03 42.74 21.53
CA ALA A 405 5.28 41.62 22.05
C ALA A 405 4.88 41.84 23.52
N LYS A 406 5.80 42.37 24.33
CA LYS A 406 5.51 42.74 25.72
C LYS A 406 4.46 43.85 25.82
N ALA A 407 4.54 44.87 24.97
CA ALA A 407 3.58 45.97 24.95
C ALA A 407 2.17 45.53 24.52
N HIS A 408 2.07 44.57 23.60
CA HIS A 408 0.79 44.08 23.06
C HIS A 408 0.27 42.81 23.74
N ASP A 409 0.89 42.39 24.85
CA ASP A 409 0.57 41.15 25.55
C ASP A 409 0.57 39.93 24.60
N ALA A 410 1.51 39.88 23.66
CA ALA A 410 1.71 38.77 22.73
C ALA A 410 2.78 37.79 23.25
N THR A 411 2.80 36.58 22.71
CA THR A 411 3.90 35.63 22.90
C THR A 411 5.01 35.94 21.90
N HIS A 412 6.27 35.94 22.34
CA HIS A 412 7.44 35.94 21.47
C HIS A 412 8.26 34.69 21.78
N LEU A 413 8.40 33.79 20.79
CA LEU A 413 9.06 32.50 21.02
C LEU A 413 10.58 32.58 20.87
N ASN A 414 11.08 33.51 20.06
CA ASN A 414 12.49 33.81 19.84
C ASN A 414 13.31 32.58 19.44
N GLN A 415 13.24 32.21 18.15
CA GLN A 415 13.90 31.02 17.61
C GLN A 415 15.43 30.98 17.76
N PHE A 416 16.07 32.12 18.04
CA PHE A 416 17.53 32.25 18.16
C PHE A 416 18.03 31.90 19.57
N GLU A 417 17.22 32.18 20.60
CA GLU A 417 17.57 31.96 22.00
C GLU A 417 16.80 30.80 22.64
N ASN A 418 15.67 30.37 22.08
CA ASN A 418 14.81 29.38 22.70
C ASN A 418 15.34 27.94 22.53
N ASP A 419 15.75 27.32 23.65
CA ASP A 419 16.34 25.97 23.67
C ASP A 419 15.38 24.86 23.20
N ALA A 420 14.08 25.13 23.09
CA ALA A 420 13.14 24.24 22.40
C ALA A 420 13.61 23.90 20.96
N ASN A 421 14.32 24.82 20.30
CA ASN A 421 14.91 24.61 18.98
C ASN A 421 15.95 23.48 18.97
N ILE A 422 16.98 23.52 19.82
CA ILE A 422 17.98 22.43 19.87
C ILE A 422 17.38 21.13 20.43
N LYS A 423 16.50 21.22 21.44
CA LYS A 423 15.87 20.05 22.07
C LYS A 423 15.09 19.19 21.07
N VAL A 424 14.30 19.79 20.18
CA VAL A 424 13.51 19.02 19.21
C VAL A 424 14.41 18.26 18.23
N HIS A 425 15.52 18.87 17.82
CA HIS A 425 16.45 18.23 16.89
C HIS A 425 17.26 17.12 17.56
N LEU A 426 17.58 17.23 18.86
CA LEU A 426 18.17 16.13 19.64
C LEU A 426 17.19 14.96 19.78
N LYS A 427 15.95 15.27 20.18
CA LYS A 427 14.89 14.27 20.44
C LYS A 427 14.45 13.53 19.18
N TYR A 428 14.42 14.24 18.05
CA TYR A 428 13.91 13.73 16.79
C TYR A 428 15.00 13.70 15.72
N THR A 429 15.32 14.81 15.06
CA THR A 429 16.16 14.81 13.84
C THR A 429 17.45 13.99 13.95
N ALA A 430 18.25 14.17 15.00
CA ALA A 430 19.50 13.44 15.21
C ALA A 430 19.24 11.94 15.47
N ARG A 431 18.32 11.63 16.38
CA ARG A 431 17.91 10.24 16.69
C ARG A 431 17.33 9.52 15.48
N GLU A 432 16.53 10.22 14.66
CA GLU A 432 15.93 9.67 13.45
C GLU A 432 17.01 9.28 12.44
N ILE A 433 18.00 10.14 12.17
CA ILE A 433 19.11 9.82 11.26
C ILE A 433 19.83 8.55 11.72
N ASP A 434 20.14 8.45 13.01
CA ASP A 434 20.82 7.30 13.60
C ASP A 434 19.98 6.02 13.50
N GLN A 435 18.69 6.08 13.88
CA GLN A 435 17.78 4.93 13.80
C GLN A 435 17.55 4.46 12.36
N GLN A 436 17.44 5.41 11.41
CA GLN A 436 17.24 5.11 10.00
C GLN A 436 18.47 4.43 9.39
N LEU A 437 19.68 4.88 9.73
CA LEU A 437 20.92 4.22 9.29
C LEU A 437 21.14 2.87 9.98
N ALA A 438 20.91 2.79 11.29
CA ALA A 438 21.05 1.55 12.06
C ALA A 438 20.09 0.47 11.57
N GLY A 439 18.86 0.83 11.17
CA GLY A 439 17.90 -0.09 10.53
C GLY A 439 18.39 -0.69 9.21
N LEU A 440 19.41 -0.09 8.59
CA LEU A 440 20.09 -0.59 7.40
C LEU A 440 21.44 -1.25 7.71
N GLY A 441 21.82 -1.36 8.99
CA GLY A 441 23.14 -1.82 9.41
C GLY A 441 24.28 -0.86 9.06
N LEU A 442 23.99 0.43 8.88
CA LEU A 442 24.96 1.45 8.50
C LEU A 442 25.29 2.40 9.66
N LYS A 443 26.52 2.92 9.67
CA LYS A 443 26.98 4.01 10.54
C LYS A 443 27.51 5.15 9.66
N PRO A 444 27.20 6.43 9.93
CA PRO A 444 27.68 7.53 9.10
C PRO A 444 29.16 7.80 9.37
N THR A 445 29.91 8.09 8.31
CA THR A 445 31.28 8.61 8.36
C THR A 445 31.30 10.14 8.32
N CYS A 446 30.29 10.77 7.71
CA CYS A 446 30.20 12.22 7.62
C CYS A 446 28.72 12.68 7.54
N ILE A 447 28.38 13.74 8.28
CA ILE A 447 27.08 14.40 8.22
C ILE A 447 27.28 15.88 7.88
N ILE A 448 26.59 16.34 6.84
CA ILE A 448 26.77 17.66 6.25
C ILE A 448 25.43 18.40 6.27
N GLY A 449 25.41 19.63 6.76
CA GLY A 449 24.19 20.44 6.79
C GLY A 449 24.46 21.94 6.90
N GLY A 450 23.48 22.72 6.43
CA GLY A 450 23.55 24.19 6.43
C GLY A 450 23.33 24.79 7.81
N ILE A 451 24.01 25.90 8.12
CA ILE A 451 23.93 26.54 9.45
C ILE A 451 23.09 27.82 9.37
N GLY A 452 21.95 27.84 10.07
CA GLY A 452 21.09 29.03 10.22
C GLY A 452 21.06 29.52 11.67
N THR A 453 20.08 29.07 12.45
CA THR A 453 20.05 29.28 13.91
C THR A 453 21.08 28.42 14.65
N SER A 454 21.77 27.52 13.96
CA SER A 454 22.62 26.42 14.46
C SER A 454 21.89 25.25 15.15
N GLY A 455 20.61 25.36 15.48
CA GLY A 455 19.91 24.36 16.32
C GLY A 455 19.97 22.92 15.80
N HIS A 456 19.60 22.67 14.54
CA HIS A 456 19.58 21.30 14.01
C HIS A 456 20.98 20.69 13.88
N MET A 457 21.95 21.43 13.32
CA MET A 457 23.30 20.91 13.15
C MET A 457 24.03 20.76 14.48
N SER A 458 23.79 21.65 15.46
CA SER A 458 24.40 21.51 16.79
C SER A 458 23.84 20.29 17.53
N ALA A 459 22.53 20.04 17.41
CA ALA A 459 21.91 18.82 17.94
C ALA A 459 22.46 17.54 17.29
N ILE A 460 22.59 17.53 15.96
CA ILE A 460 23.19 16.41 15.23
C ILE A 460 24.64 16.21 15.68
N ALA A 461 25.43 17.29 15.76
CA ALA A 461 26.81 17.23 16.19
C ALA A 461 26.95 16.65 17.60
N LEU A 462 26.20 17.18 18.57
CA LEU A 462 26.18 16.67 19.95
C LEU A 462 25.85 15.19 20.02
N TYR A 463 24.77 14.77 19.34
CA TYR A 463 24.32 13.38 19.35
C TYR A 463 25.38 12.44 18.76
N PHE A 464 25.88 12.75 17.57
CA PHE A 464 26.79 11.87 16.83
C PHE A 464 28.20 11.89 17.39
N LYS A 465 28.71 13.03 17.86
CA LYS A 465 30.00 13.10 18.56
C LYS A 465 29.96 12.39 19.91
N ALA A 466 28.87 12.50 20.67
CA ALA A 466 28.73 11.75 21.92
C ALA A 466 28.68 10.23 21.69
N LYS A 467 28.02 9.78 20.61
CA LYS A 467 27.83 8.35 20.34
C LYS A 467 29.02 7.70 19.61
N TYR A 468 29.68 8.43 18.72
CA TYR A 468 30.67 7.87 17.79
C TYR A 468 32.02 8.59 17.78
N GLY A 469 32.20 9.64 18.57
CA GLY A 469 33.47 10.37 18.67
C GLY A 469 33.97 10.90 17.32
N ASP A 470 35.24 10.67 17.03
CA ASP A 470 35.89 11.12 15.79
C ASP A 470 35.68 10.16 14.60
N ASP A 471 34.97 9.03 14.77
CA ASP A 471 34.60 8.15 13.65
C ASP A 471 33.60 8.80 12.69
N VAL A 472 32.94 9.89 13.12
CA VAL A 472 31.99 10.65 12.33
C VAL A 472 32.42 12.10 12.24
N LYS A 473 32.56 12.60 11.02
CA LYS A 473 32.78 14.02 10.73
C LYS A 473 31.46 14.78 10.70
N ILE A 474 31.45 15.97 11.28
CA ILE A 474 30.32 16.90 11.26
C ILE A 474 30.75 18.15 10.52
N VAL A 475 30.10 18.43 9.40
CA VAL A 475 30.46 19.54 8.52
C VAL A 475 29.31 20.53 8.41
N GLY A 476 29.61 21.77 8.77
CA GLY A 476 28.70 22.89 8.63
C GLY A 476 28.88 23.58 7.28
N VAL A 477 27.78 24.11 6.73
CA VAL A 477 27.80 24.88 5.49
C VAL A 477 27.25 26.27 5.73
N GLN A 478 27.97 27.29 5.27
CA GLN A 478 27.58 28.70 5.37
C GLN A 478 27.76 29.43 4.03
N PRO A 479 27.08 30.57 3.81
CA PRO A 479 27.34 31.41 2.65
C PRO A 479 28.79 31.93 2.69
N ALA A 480 29.45 32.02 1.54
CA ALA A 480 30.74 32.71 1.43
C ALA A 480 30.62 34.20 1.80
N GLN A 481 31.75 34.88 1.99
CA GLN A 481 31.76 36.29 2.37
C GLN A 481 30.95 37.12 1.36
N ASN A 482 30.05 37.98 1.86
CA ASN A 482 29.16 38.83 1.06
C ASN A 482 28.13 38.09 0.18
N GLU A 483 27.96 36.78 0.35
CA GLU A 483 26.94 35.99 -0.34
C GLU A 483 25.72 35.76 0.55
N VAL A 484 24.55 35.59 -0.07
CA VAL A 484 23.30 35.30 0.64
C VAL A 484 22.71 34.00 0.13
N ILE A 485 22.64 32.98 0.99
CA ILE A 485 21.92 31.73 0.70
C ILE A 485 20.73 31.65 1.66
N PRO A 486 19.48 31.68 1.15
CA PRO A 486 18.30 31.66 2.00
C PRO A 486 18.29 30.50 3.02
N GLY A 487 18.01 30.84 4.28
CA GLY A 487 17.87 29.88 5.37
C GLY A 487 19.16 29.53 6.13
N ILE A 488 20.33 29.97 5.66
CA ILE A 488 21.63 29.81 6.33
C ILE A 488 22.34 31.15 6.47
N ARG A 489 23.27 31.26 7.42
CA ARG A 489 24.05 32.46 7.72
C ARG A 489 25.45 32.08 8.20
N ARG A 490 26.35 33.07 8.21
CA ARG A 490 27.74 32.87 8.63
C ARG A 490 27.87 32.78 10.15
N VAL A 491 28.74 31.91 10.64
CA VAL A 491 28.89 31.58 12.08
C VAL A 491 29.26 32.82 12.91
N GLU A 492 30.10 33.70 12.36
CA GLU A 492 30.52 34.95 12.99
C GLU A 492 29.37 35.94 13.26
N THR A 493 28.18 35.72 12.68
CA THR A 493 26.99 36.55 12.95
C THR A 493 26.32 36.20 14.29
N GLY A 494 26.94 35.32 15.10
CA GLY A 494 26.53 34.97 16.45
C GLY A 494 25.41 33.93 16.50
N MET A 495 25.71 32.71 16.97
CA MET A 495 24.75 31.59 17.07
C MET A 495 24.87 30.90 18.43
N LYS A 496 23.78 30.81 19.19
CA LYS A 496 23.77 30.28 20.56
C LYS A 496 24.39 28.88 20.70
N TRP A 497 23.93 27.91 19.91
CA TRP A 497 24.24 26.49 20.14
C TRP A 497 25.50 25.98 19.46
N ILE A 498 26.04 26.72 18.48
CA ILE A 498 27.18 26.23 17.69
C ILE A 498 28.43 26.00 18.53
N HIS A 499 28.60 26.77 19.61
CA HIS A 499 29.72 26.67 20.54
C HIS A 499 29.60 25.54 21.55
N TRP A 500 28.45 24.84 21.61
CA TRP A 500 28.24 23.74 22.55
C TRP A 500 28.84 22.42 22.06
N THR A 501 29.32 22.40 20.82
CA THR A 501 29.77 21.19 20.14
C THR A 501 30.87 21.47 19.14
N LYS A 502 31.62 20.43 18.78
CA LYS A 502 32.66 20.49 17.77
C LYS A 502 32.06 20.25 16.38
N PHE A 503 32.36 21.16 15.46
CA PHE A 503 32.27 20.93 14.02
C PHE A 503 33.68 20.64 13.51
N ASP A 504 33.84 19.63 12.66
CA ASP A 504 35.16 19.27 12.13
C ASP A 504 35.58 20.21 10.99
N GLU A 505 34.62 20.75 10.25
CA GLU A 505 34.84 21.71 9.18
C GLU A 505 33.62 22.62 8.98
N ILE A 506 33.87 23.87 8.56
CA ILE A 506 32.84 24.81 8.08
C ILE A 506 33.19 25.20 6.64
N VAL A 507 32.30 24.92 5.70
CA VAL A 507 32.53 25.15 4.27
C VAL A 507 31.79 26.40 3.81
N ASP A 508 32.53 27.34 3.23
CA ASP A 508 32.01 28.51 2.53
C ASP A 508 31.51 28.13 1.13
N VAL A 509 30.30 28.58 0.79
CA VAL A 509 29.66 28.31 -0.52
C VAL A 509 29.03 29.57 -1.08
N LYS A 510 29.26 29.84 -2.37
CA LYS A 510 28.62 30.96 -3.09
C LYS A 510 27.18 30.62 -3.45
N GLN A 511 26.33 31.64 -3.62
CA GLN A 511 24.94 31.40 -4.01
C GLN A 511 24.84 30.69 -5.37
N SER A 512 25.69 31.07 -6.34
CA SER A 512 25.72 30.45 -7.67
C SER A 512 26.08 28.96 -7.63
N GLU A 513 27.02 28.56 -6.77
CA GLU A 513 27.43 27.16 -6.55
C GLU A 513 26.30 26.34 -5.93
N ALA A 514 25.59 26.94 -4.96
CA ALA A 514 24.43 26.32 -4.33
C ALA A 514 23.28 26.09 -5.34
N VAL A 515 22.98 27.08 -6.18
CA VAL A 515 21.97 26.96 -7.24
C VAL A 515 22.34 25.87 -8.25
N GLU A 516 23.60 25.87 -8.72
CA GLU A 516 24.08 24.87 -9.68
C GLU A 516 24.02 23.44 -9.10
N ALA A 517 24.42 23.27 -7.84
CA ALA A 517 24.36 21.96 -7.18
C ALA A 517 22.91 21.50 -6.95
N ALA A 518 21.97 22.40 -6.63
CA ALA A 518 20.55 22.09 -6.55
C ALA A 518 19.99 21.62 -7.91
N ILE A 519 20.35 22.30 -9.01
CA ILE A 519 19.98 21.89 -10.38
C ILE A 519 20.57 20.51 -10.72
N LYS A 520 21.82 20.26 -10.32
CA LYS A 520 22.50 18.97 -10.55
C LYS A 520 21.77 17.81 -9.85
N ILE A 521 21.35 18.00 -8.60
CA ILE A 521 20.55 17.00 -7.87
C ILE A 521 19.21 16.77 -8.57
N ALA A 522 18.52 17.84 -8.97
CA ALA A 522 17.24 17.72 -9.67
C ALA A 522 17.37 16.91 -10.97
N ARG A 523 18.43 17.14 -11.74
CA ARG A 523 18.67 16.44 -13.00
C ARG A 523 19.15 15.00 -12.83
N LYS A 524 19.88 14.68 -11.76
CA LYS A 524 20.45 13.33 -11.55
C LYS A 524 19.59 12.40 -10.69
N GLU A 525 18.80 12.95 -9.77
CA GLU A 525 18.00 12.19 -8.80
C GLU A 525 16.50 12.46 -8.93
N GLY A 526 16.08 13.45 -9.74
CA GLY A 526 14.68 13.88 -9.83
C GLY A 526 14.20 14.68 -8.60
N LEU A 527 15.09 15.05 -7.67
CA LEU A 527 14.75 15.77 -6.44
C LEU A 527 15.02 17.27 -6.58
N LEU A 528 13.97 18.10 -6.62
CA LEU A 528 14.12 19.56 -6.61
C LEU A 528 14.24 20.09 -5.17
N VAL A 529 15.48 20.32 -4.74
CA VAL A 529 15.83 20.70 -3.36
C VAL A 529 16.07 22.21 -3.22
N GLY A 530 15.92 22.74 -2.00
CA GLY A 530 16.17 24.16 -1.72
C GLY A 530 17.64 24.58 -1.86
N LEU A 531 17.89 25.89 -1.84
CA LEU A 531 19.24 26.42 -2.08
C LEU A 531 20.24 26.05 -0.98
N SER A 532 19.81 26.01 0.28
CA SER A 532 20.65 25.53 1.38
C SER A 532 21.03 24.04 1.21
N SER A 533 20.13 23.21 0.68
CA SER A 533 20.43 21.82 0.29
C SER A 533 21.42 21.76 -0.86
N GLY A 534 21.29 22.64 -1.86
CA GLY A 534 22.27 22.78 -2.93
C GLY A 534 23.67 23.11 -2.40
N ALA A 535 23.78 24.03 -1.44
CA ALA A 535 25.04 24.35 -0.78
C ALA A 535 25.64 23.13 -0.05
N VAL A 536 24.81 22.34 0.64
CA VAL A 536 25.22 21.08 1.29
C VAL A 536 25.76 20.07 0.27
N VAL A 537 25.14 19.97 -0.90
CA VAL A 537 25.58 19.08 -1.98
C VAL A 537 26.90 19.54 -2.58
N TYR A 538 27.09 20.85 -2.75
CA TYR A 538 28.35 21.40 -3.19
C TYR A 538 29.46 21.12 -2.18
N ALA A 539 29.22 21.38 -0.89
CA ALA A 539 30.17 21.06 0.18
C ALA A 539 30.53 19.57 0.20
N PHE A 540 29.54 18.68 0.07
CA PHE A 540 29.76 17.25 -0.08
C PHE A 540 30.69 16.93 -1.26
N GLN A 541 30.46 17.50 -2.44
CA GLN A 541 31.30 17.25 -3.62
C GLN A 541 32.75 17.71 -3.42
N LYS A 542 32.97 18.75 -2.60
CA LYS A 542 34.28 19.29 -2.29
C LYS A 542 35.08 18.42 -1.31
N ILE A 543 34.41 17.82 -0.33
CA ILE A 543 35.07 17.18 0.82
C ILE A 543 34.94 15.64 0.86
N ALA A 544 34.07 15.06 0.03
CA ALA A 544 33.81 13.63 0.12
C ALA A 544 34.96 12.79 -0.42
N ASP A 545 35.40 11.83 0.39
CA ASP A 545 36.35 10.80 0.01
C ASP A 545 35.73 9.76 -0.95
N GLU A 546 36.56 8.85 -1.47
CA GLU A 546 36.14 7.77 -2.36
C GLU A 546 35.25 6.73 -1.67
N LYS A 547 35.32 6.65 -0.33
CA LYS A 547 34.58 5.70 0.51
C LYS A 547 33.83 6.38 1.65
N GLY A 548 32.83 5.70 2.20
CA GLY A 548 32.13 6.11 3.42
C GLY A 548 30.62 6.24 3.28
N VAL A 549 29.97 6.58 4.38
CA VAL A 549 28.52 6.77 4.49
C VAL A 549 28.24 8.22 4.83
N TYR A 550 27.66 8.94 3.88
CA TYR A 550 27.42 10.38 3.98
C TYR A 550 25.93 10.65 4.20
N VAL A 551 25.60 11.54 5.13
CA VAL A 551 24.23 12.07 5.29
C VAL A 551 24.23 13.56 4.98
N LEU A 552 23.40 13.95 4.02
CA LEU A 552 23.17 15.33 3.63
C LEU A 552 21.81 15.77 4.18
N VAL A 553 21.78 16.79 5.03
CA VAL A 553 20.53 17.31 5.59
C VAL A 553 19.95 18.34 4.63
N PHE A 554 18.79 18.03 4.05
CA PHE A 554 18.09 18.90 3.10
C PHE A 554 16.94 19.62 3.79
N PRO A 555 17.09 20.91 4.15
CA PRO A 555 16.16 21.59 5.04
C PRO A 555 14.78 21.83 4.42
N ASP A 556 14.69 22.03 3.10
CA ASP A 556 13.45 22.34 2.40
C ASP A 556 13.48 22.04 0.88
N SER A 557 12.39 22.39 0.20
CA SER A 557 12.17 22.12 -1.22
C SER A 557 12.54 23.30 -2.13
N GLY A 558 12.99 22.98 -3.35
CA GLY A 558 13.36 23.94 -4.37
C GLY A 558 12.19 24.73 -4.97
N TYR A 559 10.94 24.25 -4.84
CA TYR A 559 9.77 24.95 -5.39
C TYR A 559 9.59 26.39 -4.85
N LYS A 560 10.19 26.71 -3.70
CA LYS A 560 10.16 28.05 -3.09
C LYS A 560 11.17 29.03 -3.69
N TYR A 561 12.05 28.57 -4.59
CA TYR A 561 13.19 29.32 -5.09
C TYR A 561 13.19 29.49 -6.62
N ALA A 562 11.98 29.54 -7.21
CA ALA A 562 11.80 29.65 -8.66
C ALA A 562 12.50 30.88 -9.26
N GLU A 563 12.45 32.04 -8.59
CA GLU A 563 13.11 33.27 -9.03
C GLU A 563 14.64 33.11 -9.12
N GLN A 564 15.27 32.42 -8.15
CA GLN A 564 16.70 32.19 -8.16
C GLN A 564 17.11 31.20 -9.24
N PHE A 565 16.30 30.18 -9.50
CA PHE A 565 16.51 29.26 -10.62
C PHE A 565 16.35 29.97 -11.96
N GLU A 566 15.32 30.80 -12.12
CA GLU A 566 15.10 31.59 -13.34
C GLU A 566 16.29 32.52 -13.61
N ALA A 567 16.72 33.29 -12.60
CA ALA A 567 17.85 34.20 -12.72
C ALA A 567 19.12 33.47 -13.16
N HIS A 568 19.43 32.32 -12.55
CA HIS A 568 20.60 31.52 -12.93
C HIS A 568 20.51 30.96 -14.35
N LEU A 569 19.33 30.46 -14.76
CA LEU A 569 19.15 29.90 -16.11
C LEU A 569 19.25 30.97 -17.20
N LYS A 570 18.77 32.19 -16.94
CA LYS A 570 18.90 33.33 -17.87
C LYS A 570 20.36 33.76 -18.09
N THR A 571 21.25 33.53 -17.14
CA THR A 571 22.68 33.86 -17.31
C THR A 571 23.48 32.81 -18.09
N ARG A 572 22.88 31.66 -18.42
CA ARG A 572 23.52 30.54 -19.13
C ARG A 572 22.97 30.29 -20.54
N GLY A 573 21.85 30.90 -20.90
CA GLY A 573 21.29 30.92 -22.26
C GLY A 573 21.65 32.22 -22.94
#